data_AF-A0AAE4P154-F1
#
_entry.id   AF-A0AAE4P154-F1
#
_cell.length_a   1.000
_cell.length_b   1.000
_cell.length_c   1.000
_cell.angle_alpha   90.00
_cell.angle_beta   90.00
_cell.angle_gamma   90.00
#
_symmetry.space_group_name_H-M   'P 1'
#
loop_
_entity.id
_entity.type
_entity.pdbx_description
1 polymer ?
#
loop_
_entity_poly.entity_id
_entity_poly.type
_entity_poly.pdbx_seq_one_letter_code
_entity_poly.pdbx_strand_id
1 'polypeptide(L)'
;MLSSADLHLERALIIAALALFFGAGFSYTLIAFIINSVRRKNKKTLYYVLSFLISGIIVVVLAALYFYNILIEHPEPRSGY
;
A
#
# COMPACT_ATOMS: atom_id res chain seq x y z
N MET A 1 25.62 -0.94 16.82
CA MET A 1 24.61 0.14 16.79
C MET A 1 23.98 0.39 15.42
N LEU A 2 24.50 -0.14 14.31
CA LEU A 2 23.81 -0.09 13.00
C LEU A 2 22.62 -1.07 12.92
N SER A 3 22.77 -2.28 13.47
CA SER A 3 21.72 -3.32 13.43
C SER A 3 20.41 -2.92 14.14
N SER A 4 20.47 -2.07 15.17
CA SER A 4 19.26 -1.58 15.86
C SER A 4 18.50 -0.55 15.03
N ALA A 5 19.19 0.32 14.30
CA ALA A 5 18.56 1.32 13.43
C ALA A 5 17.87 0.66 12.23
N ASP A 6 18.51 -0.36 11.65
CA ASP A 6 17.97 -1.16 10.54
C ASP A 6 16.68 -1.88 10.92
N LEU A 7 16.65 -2.47 12.13
CA LEU A 7 15.44 -3.12 12.67
C LEU A 7 14.27 -2.13 12.85
N HIS A 8 14.54 -0.89 13.27
CA HIS A 8 13.50 0.13 13.40
C HIS A 8 12.97 0.58 12.04
N LEU A 9 13.85 0.75 11.05
CA LEU A 9 13.46 1.11 9.69
C LEU A 9 12.65 0.00 9.02
N GLU A 10 13.12 -1.25 9.08
CA GLU A 10 12.41 -2.42 8.54
C GLU A 10 11.00 -2.53 9.14
N ARG A 11 10.90 -2.41 10.47
CA ARG A 11 9.62 -2.42 11.18
C ARG A 11 8.70 -1.30 10.72
N ALA A 12 9.22 -0.08 10.57
CA ALA A 12 8.44 1.06 10.08
C ALA A 12 7.95 0.83 8.64
N LEU A 13 8.78 0.24 7.78
CA LEU A 13 8.43 -0.08 6.41
C LEU A 13 7.32 -1.12 6.32
N ILE A 14 7.39 -2.17 7.15
CA ILE A 14 6.34 -3.19 7.26
C ILE A 14 5.03 -2.55 7.72
N ILE A 15 5.07 -1.72 8.77
CA ILE A 15 3.88 -1.03 9.28
C ILE A 15 3.30 -0.09 8.21
N ALA A 16 4.14 0.65 7.49
CA ALA A 16 3.71 1.52 6.40
C ALA A 16 3.05 0.74 5.26
N ALA A 17 3.65 -0.38 4.83
CA ALA A 17 3.08 -1.25 3.80
C ALA A 17 1.73 -1.84 4.23
N LEU A 18 1.62 -2.30 5.49
CA LEU A 18 0.35 -2.78 6.05
C LEU A 18 -0.68 -1.65 6.12
N ALA A 19 -0.31 -0.47 6.61
CA ALA A 19 -1.22 0.68 6.70
C ALA A 19 -1.74 1.11 5.31
N LEU A 20 -0.87 1.16 4.30
CA LEU A 20 -1.26 1.44 2.92
C LEU A 20 -2.18 0.35 2.36
N PHE A 21 -1.83 -0.92 2.56
CA PHE A 21 -2.63 -2.05 2.11
C PHE A 21 -4.03 -2.05 2.72
N PHE A 22 -4.13 -2.01 4.05
CA PHE A 22 -5.40 -2.02 4.76
C PHE A 22 -6.19 -0.74 4.51
N GLY A 23 -5.54 0.42 4.50
CA GLY A 23 -6.19 1.71 4.25
C GLY A 23 -6.81 1.78 2.85
N ALA A 24 -6.04 1.46 1.81
CA ALA A 24 -6.53 1.43 0.43
C ALA A 24 -7.58 0.34 0.22
N GLY A 25 -7.28 -0.88 0.68
CA GLY A 25 -8.21 -2.02 0.56
C GLY A 25 -9.55 -1.72 1.21
N PHE A 26 -9.54 -1.23 2.45
CA PHE A 26 -10.74 -0.92 3.21
C PHE A 26 -11.53 0.22 2.59
N SER A 27 -10.86 1.33 2.27
CA SER A 27 -11.53 2.50 1.67
C SER A 27 -12.19 2.15 0.33
N TYR A 28 -11.47 1.46 -0.57
CA TYR A 28 -12.04 1.02 -1.85
C TYR A 28 -13.25 0.10 -1.65
N THR A 29 -13.11 -0.90 -0.78
CA THR A 29 -14.17 -1.87 -0.52
C THR A 29 -15.41 -1.23 0.10
N LEU A 30 -15.20 -0.28 1.03
CA LEU A 30 -16.28 0.48 1.65
C LEU A 30 -17.05 1.32 0.61
N ILE A 31 -16.33 2.03 -0.27
CA ILE A 31 -16.94 2.80 -1.36
C ILE A 31 -17.72 1.87 -2.30
N ALA A 32 -17.14 0.75 -2.72
CA ALA A 32 -17.80 -0.22 -3.58
C ALA A 32 -19.05 -0.81 -2.93
N PHE A 33 -18.99 -1.08 -1.62
CA PHE A 33 -20.12 -1.57 -0.84
C PHE A 33 -21.26 -0.56 -0.78
N ILE A 34 -20.96 0.71 -0.47
CA ILE A 34 -21.95 1.80 -0.46
C ILE A 34 -22.60 1.92 -1.84
N ILE A 35 -21.81 1.98 -2.92
CA ILE A 35 -22.33 2.09 -4.30
C ILE A 35 -23.24 0.90 -4.65
N ASN A 36 -22.82 -0.32 -4.35
CA ASN A 36 -23.61 -1.51 -4.65
C ASN A 36 -24.89 -1.58 -3.81
N SER A 37 -24.83 -1.15 -2.54
CA SER A 37 -26.00 -1.04 -1.66
C SER A 37 -27.02 -0.04 -2.20
N VAL A 38 -26.57 1.19 -2.54
CA VAL A 38 -27.43 2.23 -3.12
C VAL A 38 -28.05 1.77 -4.45
N ARG A 39 -27.28 1.05 -5.28
CA ARG A 39 -27.74 0.51 -6.56
C ARG A 39 -28.54 -0.80 -6.43
N ARG A 40 -28.80 -1.28 -5.20
CA ARG A 40 -29.47 -2.57 -4.91
C ARG A 40 -28.86 -3.75 -5.66
N LYS A 41 -27.55 -3.71 -5.90
CA LYS A 41 -26.79 -4.77 -6.57
C LYS A 41 -26.34 -5.78 -5.53
N ASN A 42 -26.91 -6.98 -5.58
CA ASN A 42 -26.45 -8.09 -4.77
C ASN A 42 -25.15 -8.66 -5.35
N LYS A 43 -24.02 -8.30 -4.73
CA LYS A 43 -22.71 -8.88 -5.02
C LYS A 43 -22.36 -9.90 -3.94
N LYS A 44 -21.73 -11.00 -4.35
CA LYS A 44 -21.26 -12.04 -3.41
C LYS A 44 -20.19 -11.47 -2.49
N THR A 45 -20.08 -11.96 -1.26
CA THR A 45 -19.01 -11.57 -0.32
C THR A 45 -17.61 -11.70 -0.95
N LEU A 46 -17.40 -12.73 -1.77
CA LEU A 46 -16.15 -12.94 -2.51
C LEU A 46 -15.76 -11.75 -3.41
N TYR A 47 -16.74 -11.04 -3.97
CA TYR A 47 -16.47 -9.84 -4.76
C TYR A 47 -15.76 -8.77 -3.91
N TYR A 48 -16.25 -8.53 -2.70
CA TYR A 48 -15.67 -7.53 -1.79
C TYR A 48 -14.31 -7.96 -1.25
N VAL A 49 -14.12 -9.26 -0.96
CA VAL A 49 -12.82 -9.80 -0.54
C VAL A 49 -11.78 -9.64 -1.65
N LEU A 50 -12.12 -9.99 -2.90
CA LEU A 50 -11.21 -9.81 -4.02
C LEU A 50 -10.94 -8.33 -4.31
N SER A 51 -11.96 -7.49 -4.26
CA SER A 51 -11.82 -6.03 -4.37
C SER A 51 -10.87 -5.45 -3.32
N PHE A 52 -10.98 -5.89 -2.07
CA PHE A 52 -10.08 -5.50 -0.97
C PHE A 52 -8.63 -5.89 -1.28
N LEU A 53 -8.39 -7.14 -1.64
CA LEU A 53 -7.04 -7.66 -1.91
C LEU A 53 -6.40 -6.95 -3.12
N ILE A 54 -7.13 -6.85 -4.23
CA ILE A 54 -6.61 -6.25 -5.47
C ILE A 54 -6.27 -4.78 -5.25
N SER A 55 -7.18 -4.01 -4.66
CA SER A 55 -6.95 -2.57 -4.42
C SER A 55 -5.79 -2.32 -3.45
N GLY A 56 -5.69 -3.09 -2.37
CA GLY A 56 -4.56 -3.01 -1.45
C GLY A 56 -3.22 -3.32 -2.12
N ILE A 57 -3.14 -4.41 -2.90
CA ILE A 57 -1.91 -4.79 -3.63
C ILE A 57 -1.51 -3.70 -4.61
N ILE A 58 -2.46 -3.15 -5.40
CA ILE A 58 -2.17 -2.10 -6.38
C ILE A 58 -1.51 -0.90 -5.72
N VAL A 59 -2.04 -0.42 -4.60
CA VAL A 59 -1.48 0.76 -3.91
C VAL A 59 -0.09 0.49 -3.34
N VAL A 60 0.15 -0.69 -2.77
CA VAL A 60 1.48 -1.07 -2.28
C VAL A 60 2.50 -1.16 -3.43
N VAL A 61 2.12 -1.77 -4.56
CA VAL A 61 2.98 -1.85 -5.75
C VAL A 61 3.29 -0.46 -6.30
N LEU A 62 2.29 0.42 -6.40
CA LEU A 62 2.50 1.79 -6.85
C LEU A 62 3.41 2.58 -5.90
N ALA A 63 3.24 2.43 -4.59
CA ALA A 63 4.11 3.06 -3.60
C ALA A 63 5.56 2.56 -3.74
N ALA A 64 5.75 1.24 -3.87
CA ALA A 64 7.08 0.65 -4.08
C ALA A 64 7.73 1.17 -5.37
N LEU A 65 6.99 1.22 -6.47
CA LEU A 65 7.48 1.80 -7.74
C LEU A 65 7.81 3.29 -7.59
N TYR A 66 7.00 4.06 -6.87
CA TYR A 66 7.25 5.48 -6.62
C TYR A 66 8.56 5.69 -5.86
N PHE A 67 8.77 4.97 -4.76
CA PHE A 67 10.04 5.02 -4.01
C PHE A 67 11.23 4.54 -4.85
N TYR A 68 11.04 3.50 -5.66
CA TYR A 68 12.07 3.00 -6.57
C TYR A 68 12.48 4.06 -7.62
N ASN A 69 11.51 4.79 -8.19
CA ASN A 69 11.81 5.87 -9.13
C ASN A 69 12.56 7.02 -8.44
N ILE A 70 12.14 7.43 -7.23
CA ILE A 70 12.86 8.46 -6.45
C ILE A 70 14.33 8.05 -6.23
N LEU A 71 14.57 6.79 -5.87
CA LEU A 71 15.91 6.27 -5.64
C LEU A 71 16.80 6.32 -6.89
N ILE A 72 16.22 6.09 -8.07
CA ILE A 72 16.95 6.13 -9.35
C ILE A 72 17.22 7.58 -9.80
N GLU A 73 16.26 8.48 -9.63
CA GLU A 73 16.36 9.86 -10.12
C GLU A 73 17.28 10.74 -9.25
N HIS A 74 17.41 10.41 -7.97
CA HIS A 74 18.38 11.03 -7.07
C HIS A 74 19.31 9.96 -6.46
N PRO A 75 20.33 9.48 -7.22
CA PRO A 75 21.41 8.75 -6.59
C PRO A 75 22.08 9.72 -5.60
N GLU A 76 22.33 9.29 -4.37
CA GLU A 76 23.02 10.11 -3.36
C GLU A 76 24.17 10.92 -4.01
N PRO A 77 24.37 12.20 -3.66
CA PRO A 77 25.57 12.89 -4.08
C PRO A 77 26.74 12.07 -3.54
N ARG A 78 27.57 11.52 -4.44
CA ARG A 78 28.84 10.89 -4.09
C ARG A 78 29.52 11.82 -3.10
N SER A 79 29.58 11.44 -1.83
CA SER A 79 30.30 12.19 -0.82
C SER A 79 31.75 12.20 -1.29
N GLY A 80 32.15 13.31 -1.90
CA GLY A 80 33.54 13.57 -2.19
C GLY A 80 34.27 13.76 -0.88
N TYR A 81 34.97 12.71 -0.47
CA TYR A 81 36.18 12.78 0.35
C TYR A 81 37.14 11.73 -0.19
#